data_AF-A0A7X9CEP7-F1
#
_entry.id   AF-A0A7X9CEP7-F1
#
_cell.length_a   1.000
_cell.length_b   1.000
_cell.length_c   1.000
_cell.angle_alpha   90.00
_cell.angle_beta   90.00
_cell.angle_gamma   90.00
#
_symmetry.space_group_name_H-M   'P 1'
#
loop_
_entity.id
_entity.type
_entity.pdbx_description
1 polymer ?
#
loop_
_entity_poly.entity_id
_entity_poly.type
_entity_poly.pdbx_seq_one_letter_code
_entity_poly.pdbx_strand_id
1 'polypeptide(L)'
;MRNKKLVLLLIVILSISFLGGCKKEDGEPNEGEIDEVEGGENMALEQLKAPEKGEEIAVITTNYGEIKIRLFSEIAPKAVENFKTHAKDGYYNGLTFHRVMQDFMIQGGDPSGNGTGGESIWGTPFEDEFDINYRNFRGSLSMANSGPNSNGSQFFIVQNKEVEPEIISQMRELGEEKGYPEAVADAYEKLGGAYWLDFQHTVFGHVFE
;
A
#
# COMPACT_ATOMS: atom_id res chain seq x y z
N MET A 1 -7.25 -28.48 -26.06
CA MET A 1 -7.94 -28.41 -24.76
C MET A 1 -7.07 -27.63 -23.80
N ARG A 2 -7.33 -26.33 -23.63
CA ARG A 2 -6.50 -25.41 -22.82
C ARG A 2 -7.26 -25.14 -21.52
N ASN A 3 -6.80 -25.73 -20.42
CA ASN A 3 -7.42 -25.64 -19.11
C ASN A 3 -7.32 -24.21 -18.59
N LYS A 4 -8.44 -23.48 -18.61
CA LYS A 4 -8.60 -22.19 -17.96
C LYS A 4 -8.63 -22.43 -16.45
N LYS A 5 -7.57 -22.08 -15.73
CA LYS A 5 -7.63 -21.99 -14.27
C LYS A 5 -8.38 -20.70 -13.92
N LEU A 6 -9.63 -20.87 -13.50
CA LEU A 6 -10.48 -19.83 -12.93
C LEU A 6 -9.90 -19.47 -11.56
N VAL A 7 -9.30 -18.29 -11.43
CA VAL A 7 -8.91 -17.73 -10.13
C VAL A 7 -10.16 -17.07 -9.56
N LEU A 8 -10.79 -17.75 -8.60
CA LEU A 8 -12.00 -17.29 -7.92
C LEU A 8 -11.56 -16.27 -6.84
N LEU A 9 -11.82 -14.99 -7.06
CA LEU A 9 -11.65 -13.96 -6.04
C LEU A 9 -12.78 -14.13 -5.02
N LEU A 10 -12.43 -14.56 -3.80
CA LEU A 10 -13.36 -14.75 -2.69
C LEU A 10 -13.78 -13.39 -2.14
N ILE A 11 -14.93 -12.89 -2.58
CA ILE A 11 -15.59 -11.72 -1.98
C ILE A 11 -16.39 -12.22 -0.77
N VAL A 12 -15.96 -11.86 0.43
CA VAL A 12 -16.74 -12.07 1.66
C VAL A 12 -17.88 -11.06 1.67
N ILE A 13 -19.08 -11.49 1.28
CA ILE A 13 -20.31 -10.72 1.45
C ILE A 13 -20.76 -10.90 2.90
N LEU A 14 -20.60 -9.86 3.72
CA LEU A 14 -21.16 -9.82 5.07
C LEU A 14 -22.68 -9.61 4.95
N SER A 15 -23.45 -10.68 5.11
CA SER A 15 -24.91 -10.66 5.13
C SER A 15 -25.43 -10.12 6.46
N ILE A 16 -25.88 -8.86 6.45
CA ILE A 16 -26.62 -8.27 7.57
C ILE A 16 -28.03 -8.87 7.58
N SER A 17 -28.28 -9.76 8.53
CA SER A 17 -29.61 -10.31 8.80
C SER A 17 -30.46 -9.26 9.49
N PHE A 18 -31.45 -8.72 8.79
CA PHE A 18 -32.54 -7.95 9.39
C PHE A 18 -33.49 -8.92 10.12
N LEU A 19 -33.58 -8.81 11.45
CA LEU A 19 -34.73 -9.24 12.23
C LEU A 19 -35.05 -8.15 13.26
N GLY A 20 -36.22 -7.56 13.12
CA GLY A 20 -36.69 -6.41 13.87
C GLY A 20 -37.18 -6.72 15.29
N GLY A 21 -37.29 -5.66 16.08
CA GLY A 21 -37.99 -5.63 17.36
C GLY A 21 -38.01 -4.21 17.94
N CYS A 22 -39.20 -3.59 17.97
CA CYS A 22 -39.49 -2.18 18.27
C CYS A 22 -39.19 -1.72 19.72
N LYS A 23 -38.79 -0.46 19.89
CA LYS A 23 -39.48 0.51 20.79
C LYS A 23 -39.07 1.97 20.49
N LYS A 24 -40.07 2.85 20.38
CA LYS A 24 -39.97 4.30 20.20
C LYS A 24 -39.50 5.01 21.48
N GLU A 25 -38.68 6.04 21.32
CA GLU A 25 -38.77 7.31 22.06
C GLU A 25 -38.10 8.41 21.23
N ASP A 26 -38.75 9.57 21.18
CA ASP A 26 -38.62 10.60 20.17
C ASP A 26 -37.50 11.61 20.49
N GLY A 27 -36.66 11.94 19.49
CA GLY A 27 -35.67 13.00 19.56
C GLY A 27 -34.80 13.08 18.31
N GLU A 28 -35.10 14.02 17.41
CA GLU A 28 -34.17 14.44 16.34
C GLU A 28 -32.94 15.11 16.97
N PRO A 29 -31.73 14.87 16.44
CA PRO A 29 -31.20 15.82 15.46
C PRO A 29 -30.26 15.26 14.38
N ASN A 30 -30.15 16.08 13.33
CA ASN A 30 -29.08 16.25 12.34
C ASN A 30 -28.77 15.12 11.34
N GLU A 31 -29.33 15.29 10.14
CA GLU A 31 -28.69 14.91 8.87
C GLU A 31 -27.31 15.57 8.80
N GLY A 32 -26.26 14.81 9.11
CA GLY A 32 -24.89 15.18 8.77
C GLY A 32 -24.63 14.84 7.31
N GLU A 33 -24.18 15.84 6.56
CA GLU A 33 -23.64 15.75 5.20
C GLU A 33 -22.89 14.44 4.97
N ILE A 34 -23.35 13.68 3.97
CA ILE A 34 -22.48 12.74 3.27
C ILE A 34 -21.74 13.63 2.28
N ASP A 35 -20.50 13.99 2.59
CA ASP A 35 -19.65 14.70 1.64
C ASP A 35 -19.59 13.87 0.35
N GLU A 36 -20.19 14.41 -0.70
CA GLU A 36 -20.02 13.93 -2.05
C GLU A 36 -18.52 13.96 -2.36
N VAL A 37 -17.90 12.79 -2.54
CA VAL A 37 -16.54 12.73 -3.09
C VAL A 37 -16.67 13.04 -4.58
N GLU A 38 -16.71 14.34 -4.91
CA GLU A 38 -16.46 14.83 -6.26
C GLU A 38 -15.02 14.49 -6.67
N GLY A 39 -14.83 13.97 -7.89
CA GLY A 39 -13.49 13.62 -8.34
C GLY A 39 -13.32 13.38 -9.84
N GLY A 40 -14.10 14.04 -10.70
CA GLY A 40 -13.84 14.04 -12.13
C GLY A 40 -12.64 14.92 -12.55
N GLU A 41 -11.92 14.42 -13.57
CA GLU A 41 -10.98 15.10 -14.48
C GLU A 41 -9.55 15.45 -13.98
N ASN A 42 -8.59 14.64 -14.45
CA ASN A 42 -7.14 14.90 -14.57
C ASN A 42 -6.36 15.05 -13.25
N MET A 43 -6.47 14.07 -12.34
CA MET A 43 -5.63 13.99 -11.14
C MET A 43 -4.33 13.23 -11.42
N ALA A 44 -3.21 13.95 -11.44
CA ALA A 44 -1.90 13.32 -11.23
C ALA A 44 -1.92 12.64 -9.86
N LEU A 45 -1.79 11.31 -9.82
CA LEU A 45 -1.77 10.53 -8.57
C LEU A 45 -0.78 11.14 -7.58
N GLU A 46 -1.27 11.56 -6.40
CA GLU A 46 -0.45 12.24 -5.37
C GLU A 46 0.80 11.44 -4.99
N GLN A 47 0.65 10.11 -4.96
CA GLN A 47 1.74 9.15 -4.70
C GLN A 47 2.95 9.32 -5.64
N LEU A 48 2.70 9.66 -6.91
CA LEU A 48 3.73 9.73 -7.96
C LEU A 48 4.38 11.11 -8.08
N LYS A 49 3.93 12.10 -7.30
CA LYS A 49 4.56 13.41 -7.27
C LYS A 49 5.90 13.34 -6.55
N ALA A 50 6.90 14.02 -7.11
CA ALA A 50 8.17 14.27 -6.44
C ALA A 50 7.96 15.04 -5.13
N PRO A 51 8.85 14.88 -4.13
CA PRO A 51 8.75 15.62 -2.87
C PRO A 51 8.84 17.13 -3.11
N GLU A 52 8.08 17.89 -2.32
CA GLU A 52 8.14 19.34 -2.35
C GLU A 52 9.42 19.88 -1.71
N LYS A 53 9.78 21.12 -2.04
CA LYS A 53 10.98 21.74 -1.47
C LYS A 53 10.80 21.92 0.04
N GLY A 54 11.65 21.23 0.82
CA GLY A 54 11.62 21.26 2.28
C GLY A 54 10.83 20.12 2.91
N GLU A 55 10.22 19.25 2.10
CA GLU A 55 9.62 18.00 2.56
C GLU A 55 10.70 17.05 3.09
N GLU A 56 10.43 16.39 4.22
CA GLU A 56 11.32 15.38 4.79
C GLU A 56 11.28 14.12 3.91
N ILE A 57 12.45 13.67 3.46
CA ILE A 57 12.62 12.43 2.68
C ILE A 57 13.42 11.41 3.47
N ALA A 58 13.25 10.13 3.14
CA ALA A 58 14.15 9.08 3.58
C ALA A 58 15.20 8.78 2.51
N VAL A 59 16.43 8.49 2.94
CA VAL A 59 17.51 8.04 2.08
C VAL A 59 18.04 6.72 2.63
N ILE A 60 17.81 5.63 1.89
CA ILE A 60 18.38 4.32 2.23
C ILE A 60 19.73 4.22 1.52
N THR A 61 20.82 4.24 2.28
CA THR A 61 22.17 4.05 1.74
C THR A 61 22.48 2.56 1.68
N THR A 62 22.78 2.05 0.49
CA THR A 62 23.14 0.65 0.26
C THR A 62 24.55 0.53 -0.32
N ASN A 63 25.09 -0.68 -0.38
CA ASN A 63 26.35 -0.95 -1.08
C ASN A 63 26.22 -0.88 -2.62
N TYR A 64 25.03 -0.58 -3.15
CA TYR A 64 24.76 -0.38 -4.58
C TYR A 64 24.34 1.06 -4.92
N GLY A 65 24.34 1.97 -3.94
CA GLY A 65 23.91 3.35 -4.11
C GLY A 65 22.83 3.76 -3.12
N GLU A 66 22.35 4.99 -3.29
CA GLU A 66 21.27 5.55 -2.48
C GLU A 66 19.91 5.28 -3.12
N ILE A 67 18.89 5.10 -2.29
CA ILE A 67 17.48 5.06 -2.70
C ILE A 67 16.78 6.18 -1.96
N LYS A 68 16.27 7.18 -2.68
CA LYS A 68 15.57 8.33 -2.09
C LYS A 68 14.06 8.15 -2.17
N ILE A 69 13.41 8.34 -1.04
CA ILE A 69 12.02 7.95 -0.81
C ILE A 69 11.26 9.13 -0.23
N ARG A 70 10.12 9.44 -0.84
CA ARG A 70 9.10 10.30 -0.26
C ARG A 70 8.20 9.47 0.66
N LEU A 71 7.89 9.97 1.86
CA LEU A 71 7.10 9.25 2.87
C LEU A 71 5.69 9.85 2.98
N PHE A 72 4.69 9.02 3.27
CA PHE A 72 3.27 9.42 3.27
C PHE A 72 2.68 9.45 4.67
N SER A 73 3.17 10.38 5.51
CA SER A 73 2.78 10.46 6.93
C SER A 73 1.29 10.74 7.14
N GLU A 74 0.63 11.39 6.18
CA GLU A 74 -0.79 11.76 6.29
C GLU A 74 -1.73 10.56 6.14
N ILE A 75 -1.32 9.54 5.37
CA ILE A 75 -2.16 8.36 5.05
C ILE A 75 -1.70 7.09 5.76
N ALA A 76 -0.43 7.01 6.15
CA ALA A 76 0.15 5.90 6.91
C ALA A 76 1.02 6.40 8.07
N PRO A 77 0.44 7.15 9.02
CA PRO A 77 1.18 7.79 10.10
C PRO A 77 1.98 6.80 10.95
N LYS A 78 1.42 5.63 11.29
CA LYS A 78 2.12 4.65 12.14
C LYS A 78 3.22 3.94 11.38
N ALA A 79 3.00 3.54 10.13
CA ALA A 79 4.04 2.94 9.32
C ALA A 79 5.23 3.89 9.13
N VAL A 80 4.95 5.18 8.87
CA VAL A 80 5.98 6.20 8.72
C VAL A 80 6.69 6.48 10.05
N GLU A 81 5.97 6.63 11.16
CA GLU A 81 6.56 6.82 12.49
C GLU A 81 7.50 5.66 12.85
N ASN A 82 7.02 4.42 12.66
CA ASN A 82 7.78 3.20 12.90
C ASN A 82 9.06 3.16 12.06
N PHE A 83 8.96 3.37 10.75
CA PHE A 83 10.10 3.35 9.85
C PHE A 83 11.12 4.45 10.17
N LYS A 84 10.66 5.69 10.41
CA LYS A 84 11.53 6.84 10.73
C LYS A 84 12.26 6.65 12.05
N THR A 85 11.57 6.14 13.06
CA THR A 85 12.15 5.93 14.38
C THR A 85 13.20 4.81 14.33
N HIS A 86 12.88 3.66 13.72
CA HIS A 86 13.86 2.60 13.46
C HIS A 86 15.08 3.10 12.68
N ALA A 87 14.89 3.92 11.64
CA ALA A 87 15.99 4.51 10.89
C ALA A 87 16.86 5.44 11.74
N LYS A 88 16.26 6.32 12.55
CA LYS A 88 16.97 7.27 13.43
C LYS A 88 17.75 6.56 14.54
N ASP A 89 17.21 5.45 15.04
CA ASP A 89 17.85 4.64 16.07
C ASP A 89 18.92 3.68 15.51
N GLY A 90 19.11 3.69 14.18
CA GLY A 90 20.09 2.85 13.50
C GLY A 90 19.70 1.37 13.42
N TYR A 91 18.43 1.02 13.67
CA TYR A 91 17.92 -0.35 13.64
C TYR A 91 18.17 -1.04 12.31
N TYR A 92 18.03 -0.32 11.20
CA TYR A 92 18.23 -0.85 9.85
C TYR A 92 19.70 -0.94 9.42
N ASN A 93 20.64 -0.42 10.22
CA ASN A 93 22.06 -0.37 9.84
C ASN A 93 22.65 -1.77 9.72
N GLY A 94 23.28 -2.06 8.58
CA GLY A 94 23.92 -3.35 8.32
C GLY A 94 22.96 -4.49 7.99
N LEU A 95 21.65 -4.23 7.98
CA LEU A 95 20.66 -5.22 7.55
C LEU A 95 20.72 -5.43 6.03
N THR A 96 20.31 -6.61 5.59
CA THR A 96 20.30 -6.99 4.18
C THR A 96 18.91 -6.89 3.57
N PHE A 97 18.85 -6.71 2.25
CA PHE A 97 17.68 -7.12 1.49
C PHE A 97 17.71 -8.65 1.38
N HIS A 98 17.16 -9.33 2.39
CA HIS A 98 17.23 -10.78 2.52
C HIS A 98 16.42 -11.54 1.46
N ARG A 99 15.50 -10.86 0.78
CA ARG A 99 14.72 -11.44 -0.32
C ARG A 99 14.66 -10.47 -1.50
N VAL A 100 15.25 -10.89 -2.62
CA VAL A 100 15.29 -10.13 -3.89
C VAL A 100 14.64 -10.99 -4.96
N MET A 101 13.50 -10.54 -5.48
CA MET A 101 12.77 -11.23 -6.54
C MET A 101 12.69 -10.34 -7.77
N GLN A 102 13.34 -10.79 -8.84
CA GLN A 102 13.29 -10.16 -10.15
C GLN A 102 11.82 -10.01 -10.58
N ASP A 103 11.50 -8.83 -11.11
CA ASP A 103 10.15 -8.47 -11.59
C ASP A 103 9.06 -8.59 -10.52
N PHE A 104 9.43 -8.43 -9.25
CA PHE A 104 8.47 -8.34 -8.15
C PHE A 104 8.86 -7.28 -7.13
N MET A 105 9.74 -7.60 -6.18
CA MET A 105 10.13 -6.68 -5.10
C MET A 105 11.50 -7.03 -4.51
N ILE A 106 12.06 -6.06 -3.78
CA ILE A 106 13.17 -6.27 -2.84
C ILE A 106 12.64 -6.06 -1.42
N GLN A 107 12.93 -6.99 -0.50
CA GLN A 107 12.42 -6.96 0.88
C GLN A 107 13.57 -6.96 1.87
N GLY A 108 13.45 -6.10 2.87
CA GLY A 108 14.45 -5.84 3.91
C GLY A 108 13.80 -5.55 5.26
N GLY A 109 14.61 -5.04 6.19
CA GLY A 109 14.14 -4.66 7.53
C GLY A 109 14.02 -5.80 8.54
N ASP A 110 14.59 -6.98 8.26
CA ASP A 110 14.66 -8.10 9.21
C ASP A 110 16.05 -8.20 9.84
N PRO A 111 16.19 -8.01 11.17
CA PRO A 111 17.45 -8.22 11.89
C PRO A 111 18.01 -9.64 11.79
N SER A 112 17.16 -10.65 11.59
CA SER A 112 17.56 -12.05 11.44
C SER A 112 17.96 -12.39 10.00
N GLY A 113 17.62 -11.54 9.03
CA GLY A 113 17.95 -11.71 7.61
C GLY A 113 17.35 -12.97 6.97
N ASN A 114 16.27 -13.53 7.53
CA ASN A 114 15.67 -14.80 7.07
C ASN A 114 14.15 -14.69 6.82
N GLY A 115 13.58 -13.50 7.01
CA GLY A 115 12.18 -13.17 6.83
C GLY A 115 11.30 -13.43 8.05
N THR A 116 11.83 -13.97 9.16
CA THR A 116 11.02 -14.36 10.32
C THR A 116 11.12 -13.39 11.50
N GLY A 117 12.09 -12.49 11.49
CA GLY A 117 12.32 -11.54 12.57
C GLY A 117 11.77 -10.14 12.30
N GLY A 118 12.08 -9.24 13.22
CA GLY A 118 11.66 -7.84 13.15
C GLY A 118 10.45 -7.54 14.02
N GLU A 119 10.46 -6.37 14.64
CA GLU A 119 9.38 -5.89 15.50
C GLU A 119 9.15 -4.40 15.26
N SER A 120 7.96 -3.91 15.56
CA SER A 120 7.70 -2.48 15.52
C SER A 120 8.42 -1.76 16.67
N ILE A 121 8.49 -0.43 16.61
CA ILE A 121 9.02 0.39 17.71
C ILE A 121 8.22 0.26 19.02
N TRP A 122 7.00 -0.29 18.95
CA TRP A 122 6.13 -0.53 20.11
C TRP A 122 6.30 -1.94 20.70
N GLY A 123 7.17 -2.78 20.13
CA GLY A 123 7.40 -4.17 20.58
C GLY A 123 6.25 -5.13 20.30
N THR A 124 5.21 -4.69 19.61
CA THR A 124 4.06 -5.50 19.17
C THR A 124 3.68 -5.18 17.74
N PRO A 125 3.05 -6.10 16.99
CA PRO A 125 2.56 -5.77 15.65
C PRO A 125 1.56 -4.60 15.67
N PHE A 126 1.49 -3.86 14.56
CA PHE A 126 0.53 -2.76 14.39
C PHE A 126 -0.35 -2.96 13.15
N GLU A 127 -1.45 -2.21 13.13
CA GLU A 127 -2.52 -2.23 12.14
C GLU A 127 -2.07 -1.83 10.73
N ASP A 128 -2.81 -2.29 9.72
CA ASP A 128 -2.65 -1.82 8.36
C ASP A 128 -3.29 -0.44 8.17
N GLU A 129 -2.70 0.38 7.30
CA GLU A 129 -3.14 1.74 6.99
C GLU A 129 -3.31 1.83 5.46
N PHE A 130 -4.56 1.81 4.99
CA PHE A 130 -4.87 1.75 3.56
C PHE A 130 -5.55 3.03 3.09
N ASP A 131 -5.11 3.54 1.94
CA ASP A 131 -5.75 4.64 1.22
C ASP A 131 -5.97 4.24 -0.23
N ILE A 132 -7.16 4.54 -0.77
CA ILE A 132 -7.57 4.12 -2.12
C ILE A 132 -6.70 4.73 -3.24
N ASN A 133 -6.02 5.84 -2.96
CA ASN A 133 -5.17 6.55 -3.90
C ASN A 133 -3.71 6.11 -3.86
N TYR A 134 -3.33 5.23 -2.91
CA TYR A 134 -1.96 4.76 -2.71
C TYR A 134 -1.87 3.27 -2.99
N ARG A 135 -1.22 2.93 -4.11
CA ARG A 135 -1.18 1.57 -4.66
C ARG A 135 0.24 1.04 -4.77
N ASN A 136 0.37 -0.27 -4.97
CA ASN A 136 1.67 -0.92 -5.14
C ASN A 136 2.20 -0.76 -6.57
N PHE A 137 2.30 0.47 -7.07
CA PHE A 137 3.02 0.78 -8.31
C PHE A 137 4.51 0.45 -8.16
N ARG A 138 5.22 0.28 -9.27
CA ARG A 138 6.68 0.20 -9.24
C ARG A 138 7.29 1.41 -8.51
N GLY A 139 8.21 1.14 -7.58
CA GLY A 139 8.83 2.15 -6.72
C GLY A 139 8.13 2.34 -5.37
N SER A 140 6.96 1.75 -5.15
CA SER A 140 6.26 1.87 -3.87
C SER A 140 7.03 1.18 -2.75
N LEU A 141 7.15 1.86 -1.62
CA LEU A 141 7.63 1.34 -0.34
C LEU A 141 6.42 0.92 0.48
N SER A 142 6.36 -0.37 0.83
CA SER A 142 5.21 -0.96 1.50
C SER A 142 5.63 -1.84 2.68
N MET A 143 4.80 -1.93 3.72
CA MET A 143 5.05 -2.80 4.87
C MET A 143 4.95 -4.27 4.47
N ALA A 144 5.93 -5.08 4.87
CA ALA A 144 5.77 -6.52 4.86
C ALA A 144 4.99 -6.95 6.11
N ASN A 145 4.10 -7.93 5.97
CA ASN A 145 3.29 -8.46 7.06
C ASN A 145 3.10 -9.99 6.87
N SER A 146 2.57 -10.65 7.90
CA SER A 146 2.21 -12.08 7.90
C SER A 146 0.69 -12.28 7.93
N GLY A 147 -0.06 -11.35 7.33
CA GLY A 147 -1.52 -11.25 7.40
C GLY A 147 -1.99 -9.91 7.97
N PRO A 148 -3.31 -9.70 8.03
CA PRO A 148 -3.87 -8.41 8.44
C PRO A 148 -3.37 -7.96 9.81
N ASN A 149 -3.02 -6.68 9.92
CA ASN A 149 -2.60 -6.01 11.15
C ASN A 149 -1.39 -6.66 11.85
N SER A 150 -0.42 -7.13 11.06
CA SER A 150 0.79 -7.79 11.58
C SER A 150 2.08 -7.08 11.19
N ASN A 151 2.02 -5.75 11.04
CA ASN A 151 3.16 -4.94 10.63
C ASN A 151 4.23 -4.89 11.74
N GLY A 152 5.48 -5.12 11.36
CA GLY A 152 6.65 -5.07 12.25
C GLY A 152 7.67 -4.03 11.79
N SER A 153 8.90 -4.45 11.49
CA SER A 153 9.94 -3.57 10.91
C SER A 153 10.26 -3.86 9.45
N GLN A 154 9.82 -5.01 8.92
CA GLN A 154 10.10 -5.41 7.55
C GLN A 154 9.28 -4.61 6.54
N PHE A 155 9.91 -4.30 5.41
CA PHE A 155 9.31 -3.56 4.29
C PHE A 155 9.78 -4.15 2.96
N PHE A 156 9.08 -3.80 1.88
CA PHE A 156 9.53 -4.09 0.53
C PHE A 156 9.40 -2.87 -0.40
N ILE A 157 10.22 -2.85 -1.45
CA ILE A 157 10.13 -1.91 -2.56
C ILE A 157 9.73 -2.69 -3.81
N VAL A 158 8.63 -2.30 -4.44
CA VAL A 158 8.14 -2.92 -5.67
C VAL A 158 9.05 -2.57 -6.84
N GLN A 159 9.50 -3.58 -7.59
CA GLN A 159 10.36 -3.39 -8.76
C GLN A 159 9.82 -4.02 -10.06
N ASN A 160 8.63 -4.63 -10.02
CA ASN A 160 7.98 -5.15 -11.22
C ASN A 160 7.76 -4.05 -12.26
N LYS A 161 8.26 -4.24 -13.48
CA LYS A 161 8.28 -3.24 -14.55
C LYS A 161 7.04 -3.28 -15.44
N GLU A 162 6.30 -4.38 -15.39
CA GLU A 162 5.23 -4.64 -16.35
C GLU A 162 4.02 -5.23 -15.63
N VAL A 163 2.84 -4.86 -16.10
CA VAL A 163 1.57 -5.50 -15.78
C VAL A 163 0.98 -6.00 -17.10
N GLU A 164 0.43 -7.20 -17.10
CA GLU A 164 -0.06 -7.85 -18.31
C GLU A 164 -1.18 -7.02 -18.97
N PRO A 165 -1.17 -6.84 -20.31
CA PRO A 165 -2.17 -6.01 -21.00
C PRO A 165 -3.63 -6.46 -20.76
N GLU A 166 -3.85 -7.76 -20.58
CA GLU A 166 -5.17 -8.30 -20.24
C GLU A 166 -5.63 -7.86 -18.85
N ILE A 167 -4.71 -7.68 -17.91
CA ILE A 167 -5.03 -7.15 -16.56
C ILE A 167 -5.34 -5.66 -16.66
N ILE A 168 -4.55 -4.90 -17.41
CA ILE A 168 -4.82 -3.47 -17.66
C ILE A 168 -6.21 -3.29 -18.31
N SER A 169 -6.53 -4.11 -19.30
CA SER A 169 -7.84 -4.07 -19.96
C SER A 169 -8.98 -4.37 -18.97
N GLN A 170 -8.80 -5.34 -18.07
CA GLN A 170 -9.76 -5.63 -17.01
C GLN A 170 -9.90 -4.48 -16.02
N MET A 171 -8.81 -3.82 -15.61
CA MET A 171 -8.88 -2.63 -14.74
C MET A 171 -9.71 -1.53 -15.39
N ARG A 172 -9.49 -1.25 -16.67
CA ARG A 172 -10.26 -0.24 -17.43
C ARG A 172 -11.74 -0.62 -17.59
N GLU A 173 -12.05 -1.91 -17.78
CA GLU A 173 -13.44 -2.40 -17.87
C GLU A 173 -14.16 -2.30 -16.51
N LEU A 174 -13.46 -2.62 -15.42
CA LEU A 174 -13.99 -2.49 -14.06
C LEU A 174 -14.27 -1.02 -13.69
N GLY A 175 -13.39 -0.12 -14.13
CA GLY A 175 -13.57 1.32 -13.97
C GLY A 175 -13.55 1.83 -12.54
N GLU A 176 -13.88 3.11 -12.39
CA GLU A 176 -13.81 3.85 -11.13
C GLU A 176 -14.73 3.28 -10.04
N GLU A 177 -15.95 2.85 -10.39
CA GLU A 177 -16.89 2.25 -9.44
C GLU A 177 -16.36 1.00 -8.74
N LYS A 178 -15.35 0.35 -9.33
CA LYS A 178 -14.65 -0.82 -8.77
C LYS A 178 -13.27 -0.49 -8.25
N GLY A 179 -12.94 0.79 -8.08
CA GLY A 179 -11.68 1.28 -7.54
C GLY A 179 -10.54 1.28 -8.56
N TYR A 180 -10.84 1.29 -9.85
CA TYR A 180 -9.85 1.41 -10.92
C TYR A 180 -10.16 2.62 -11.82
N PRO A 181 -10.05 3.85 -11.29
CA PRO A 181 -10.11 5.03 -12.15
C PRO A 181 -9.01 4.98 -13.21
N GLU A 182 -9.23 5.64 -14.34
CA GLU A 182 -8.34 5.57 -15.50
C GLU A 182 -6.87 5.89 -15.16
N ALA A 183 -6.64 6.88 -14.29
CA ALA A 183 -5.32 7.25 -13.82
C ALA A 183 -4.55 6.10 -13.12
N VAL A 184 -5.26 5.23 -12.39
CA VAL A 184 -4.64 4.06 -11.72
C VAL A 184 -4.27 3.00 -12.76
N ALA A 185 -5.14 2.73 -13.72
CA ALA A 185 -4.84 1.79 -14.81
C ALA A 185 -3.66 2.28 -15.67
N ASP A 186 -3.64 3.57 -16.02
CA ASP A 186 -2.56 4.23 -16.74
C ASP A 186 -1.23 4.12 -15.98
N ALA A 187 -1.24 4.33 -14.67
CA ALA A 187 -0.04 4.22 -13.85
C ALA A 187 0.52 2.79 -13.83
N TYR A 188 -0.33 1.77 -13.70
CA TYR A 188 0.10 0.38 -13.78
C TYR A 188 0.63 0.00 -15.15
N GLU A 189 -0.02 0.44 -16.22
CA GLU A 189 0.42 0.18 -17.59
C GLU A 189 1.78 0.81 -17.87
N LYS A 190 1.99 2.05 -17.41
CA LYS A 190 3.20 2.82 -17.69
C LYS A 190 4.38 2.42 -16.79
N LEU A 191 4.13 2.17 -15.51
CA LEU A 191 5.19 1.98 -14.51
C LEU A 191 5.44 0.52 -14.15
N GLY A 192 4.44 -0.34 -14.33
CA GLY A 192 4.39 -1.65 -13.69
C GLY A 192 3.97 -1.58 -12.22
N GLY A 193 3.95 -2.73 -11.55
CA GLY A 193 3.66 -2.81 -10.13
C GLY A 193 3.20 -4.19 -9.68
N ALA A 194 2.71 -4.27 -8.46
CA ALA A 194 2.19 -5.49 -7.83
C ALA A 194 0.74 -5.26 -7.37
N TYR A 195 -0.17 -5.06 -8.33
CA TYR A 195 -1.58 -4.71 -8.08
C TYR A 195 -2.31 -5.69 -7.14
N TRP A 196 -1.90 -6.96 -7.12
CA TRP A 196 -2.48 -7.97 -6.23
C TRP A 196 -2.13 -7.77 -4.74
N LEU A 197 -1.23 -6.83 -4.41
CA LEU A 197 -0.87 -6.44 -3.05
C LEU A 197 -1.62 -5.20 -2.56
N ASP A 198 -2.38 -4.53 -3.43
CA ASP A 198 -3.19 -3.38 -3.05
C ASP A 198 -4.16 -3.75 -1.94
N PHE A 199 -4.21 -2.90 -0.91
CA PHE A 199 -5.05 -3.10 0.27
C PHE A 199 -4.78 -4.40 1.04
N GLN A 200 -3.60 -4.99 0.84
CA GLN A 200 -3.06 -6.09 1.65
C GLN A 200 -1.79 -5.65 2.39
N HIS A 201 -1.11 -4.63 1.88
CA HIS A 201 0.11 -4.07 2.44
C HIS A 201 0.04 -2.55 2.46
N THR A 202 0.30 -1.95 3.62
CA THR A 202 0.35 -0.50 3.81
C THR A 202 1.42 0.10 2.91
N VAL A 203 1.01 0.94 1.95
CA VAL A 203 1.91 1.75 1.12
C VAL A 203 2.21 3.01 1.92
N PHE A 204 3.47 3.24 2.30
CA PHE A 204 3.86 4.35 3.17
C PHE A 204 4.99 5.23 2.61
N GLY A 205 5.44 4.93 1.39
CA GLY A 205 6.34 5.81 0.65
C GLY A 205 6.48 5.42 -0.82
N HIS A 206 7.23 6.22 -1.57
CA HIS A 206 7.54 5.96 -2.98
C HIS A 206 8.95 6.45 -3.34
N VAL A 207 9.69 5.61 -4.05
CA VAL A 207 11.04 5.92 -4.55
C VAL A 207 10.93 6.94 -5.68
N PHE A 208 11.68 8.03 -5.60
CA PHE A 208 11.71 9.07 -6.63
C PHE A 208 13.09 9.26 -7.27
N GLU A 209 14.16 8.75 -6.65
CA GLU A 209 15.54 8.78 -7.17
C GLU A 209 16.33 7.54 -6.70
#